data_AF-A0A0L0LM82-F1
#
_entry.id   AF-A0A0L0LM82-F1
#
_cell.length_a   1.000
_cell.length_b   1.000
_cell.length_c   1.000
_cell.angle_alpha   90.00
_cell.angle_beta   90.00
_cell.angle_gamma   90.00
#
_symmetry.space_group_name_H-M   'P 1'
#
loop_
_entity.id
_entity.type
_entity.pdbx_description
1 polymer ?
#
loop_
_entity_poly.entity_id
_entity_poly.type
_entity_poly.pdbx_seq_one_letter_code
_entity_poly.pdbx_strand_id
1 'polypeptide(L)'
;MLGLTFQQVQKYEKGVNRIAASRLYDIAVVLETPITYFFEGLSEPSDGDPAQPEGVAITSEEIELLRLFRSFSERIKRKVFALIKAMKD
;
A
#
# COMPACT_ATOMS: atom_id res chain seq x y z
N MET A 1 -7.03 -9.08 22.15
CA MET A 1 -6.32 -8.37 23.22
C MET A 1 -4.89 -8.12 22.76
N LEU A 2 -4.37 -6.89 22.85
CA LEU A 2 -3.12 -6.48 22.16
C LEU A 2 -1.81 -6.90 22.85
N GLY A 3 -1.87 -7.49 24.04
CA GLY A 3 -0.66 -7.82 24.83
C GLY A 3 0.17 -6.60 25.26
N LEU A 4 -0.45 -5.42 25.31
CA LEU A 4 0.17 -4.15 25.68
C LEU A 4 -0.35 -3.66 27.03
N THR A 5 0.50 -2.96 27.77
CA THR A 5 0.07 -2.26 28.99
C THR A 5 -0.72 -1.01 28.62
N PHE A 6 -1.61 -0.57 29.52
CA PHE A 6 -2.37 0.67 29.32
C PHE A 6 -1.46 1.90 29.11
N GLN A 7 -0.36 1.97 29.87
CA GLN A 7 0.65 3.01 29.69
C GLN A 7 1.29 2.97 28.30
N GLN A 8 1.49 1.79 27.72
CA GLN A 8 2.06 1.64 26.39
C GLN A 8 1.08 2.09 25.31
N VAL A 9 -0.21 1.81 25.47
CA VAL A 9 -1.26 2.37 24.61
C VAL A 9 -1.25 3.91 24.68
N GLN A 10 -1.19 4.48 25.89
CA GLN A 10 -1.10 5.94 26.03
C GLN A 10 0.16 6.55 25.39
N LYS A 11 1.30 5.85 25.41
CA LYS A 11 2.51 6.31 24.72
C LYS A 11 2.35 6.31 23.20
N TYR A 12 1.58 5.36 22.65
CA TYR A 12 1.23 5.32 21.23
C TYR A 12 0.25 6.42 20.85
N GLU A 13 -0.81 6.61 21.63
CA GLU A 13 -1.79 7.69 21.41
C GLU A 13 -1.15 9.07 21.46
N LYS A 14 -0.19 9.29 22.35
CA LYS A 14 0.56 10.55 22.46
C LYS A 14 1.71 10.68 21.45
N GLY A 15 1.94 9.68 20.61
CA GLY A 15 3.03 9.67 19.63
C GLY A 15 4.45 9.68 20.23
N VAL A 16 4.59 9.42 21.54
CA VAL A 16 5.89 9.43 22.23
C VAL A 16 6.73 8.20 21.85
N ASN A 17 6.07 7.09 21.54
CA ASN A 17 6.72 5.87 21.05
C ASN A 17 6.31 5.58 19.60
N ARG A 18 7.28 5.20 18.76
CA ARG A 18 6.99 4.61 17.45
C ARG A 18 6.31 3.25 17.59
N ILE A 19 5.44 2.94 16.63
CA ILE A 19 4.73 1.66 16.54
C ILE A 19 5.34 0.87 15.38
N ALA A 20 5.68 -0.40 15.63
CA ALA A 20 6.11 -1.29 14.55
C ALA A 20 4.91 -1.64 13.64
N ALA A 21 5.13 -1.78 12.33
CA ALA A 21 4.06 -2.06 11.37
C ALA A 21 3.24 -3.32 11.71
N SER A 22 3.89 -4.38 12.20
CA SER A 22 3.21 -5.59 12.69
C SER A 22 2.25 -5.30 13.84
N ARG A 23 2.62 -4.40 14.75
CA ARG A 23 1.77 -4.02 15.87
C ARG A 23 0.63 -3.11 15.42
N LEU A 24 0.87 -2.21 14.47
CA LEU A 24 -0.19 -1.38 13.88
C LEU A 24 -1.23 -2.25 13.16
N TYR A 25 -0.79 -3.33 12.50
CA TYR A 25 -1.69 -4.34 11.92
C TYR A 25 -2.54 -5.04 12.98
N ASP A 26 -1.95 -5.50 14.09
CA ASP A 26 -2.71 -6.12 15.20
C ASP A 26 -3.78 -5.16 15.75
N ILE A 27 -3.45 -3.87 15.86
CA ILE A 27 -4.39 -2.83 16.31
C ILE A 27 -5.53 -2.67 15.30
N ALA A 28 -5.24 -2.61 14.00
CA ALA A 28 -6.26 -2.51 12.95
C ALA A 28 -7.26 -3.68 13.01
N VAL A 29 -6.76 -4.91 13.19
CA VAL A 29 -7.60 -6.11 13.34
C VAL A 29 -8.51 -6.01 14.57
N VAL A 30 -7.98 -5.53 15.70
CA VAL A 30 -8.77 -5.37 16.94
C VAL A 30 -9.82 -4.27 16.83
N LEU A 31 -9.53 -3.20 16.08
CA LEU A 31 -10.47 -2.12 15.81
C LEU A 31 -11.44 -2.42 14.66
N GLU A 32 -11.30 -3.59 14.01
CA GLU A 32 -12.09 -3.99 12.84
C GLU A 32 -12.03 -2.97 11.68
N THR A 33 -10.88 -2.30 11.53
CA THR A 33 -10.64 -1.35 10.46
C THR A 33 -9.55 -1.83 9.50
N PRO A 34 -9.57 -1.43 8.21
CA PRO A 34 -8.44 -1.62 7.32
C PRO A 34 -7.19 -0.92 7.88
N ILE A 35 -6.01 -1.52 7.73
CA ILE A 35 -4.75 -0.90 8.20
C ILE A 35 -4.50 0.48 7.55
N THR A 36 -5.04 0.71 6.35
CA THR A 36 -4.97 1.99 5.64
C THR A 36 -5.62 3.14 6.39
N TYR A 37 -6.58 2.87 7.29
CA TYR A 37 -7.25 3.87 8.13
C TYR A 37 -6.25 4.75 8.90
N PHE A 38 -5.18 4.15 9.43
CA PHE A 38 -4.16 4.88 10.19
C PHE A 38 -3.26 5.80 9.35
N PHE A 39 -3.36 5.70 8.03
CA PHE A 39 -2.59 6.50 7.08
C PHE A 39 -3.47 7.50 6.31
N GLU A 40 -4.77 7.54 6.58
CA GLU A 40 -5.67 8.52 5.97
C GLU A 40 -5.26 9.95 6.36
N GLY A 41 -5.15 10.83 5.36
CA GLY A 41 -4.74 12.22 5.58
C GLY A 41 -3.23 12.44 5.78
N LEU A 42 -2.43 11.37 5.77
CA LEU A 42 -1.01 11.52 5.48
C LEU A 42 -0.90 11.82 3.99
N SER A 43 -0.38 13.01 3.64
CA SER A 43 -0.08 13.35 2.25
C SER A 43 0.74 12.23 1.63
N GLU A 44 0.47 11.90 0.36
CA GLU A 44 1.39 11.06 -0.41
C GLU A 44 2.81 11.61 -0.22
N PRO A 45 3.81 10.72 -0.04
CA PRO A 45 5.17 11.14 0.19
C PRO A 45 5.53 12.15 -0.89
N SER A 46 5.73 13.41 -0.51
CA SER A 46 6.31 14.39 -1.42
C SER A 46 7.67 13.82 -1.86
N ASP A 47 8.04 14.01 -3.12
CA ASP A 47 9.22 13.49 -3.86
C ASP A 47 10.61 13.75 -3.23
N GLY A 48 10.71 13.93 -1.90
CA GLY A 48 11.92 14.29 -1.17
C GLY A 48 12.18 13.46 0.09
N ASP A 49 11.56 12.29 0.28
CA ASP A 49 11.93 11.39 1.37
C ASP A 49 12.97 10.34 0.88
N PRO A 50 14.27 10.50 1.19
CA PRO A 50 15.34 9.65 0.67
C PRO A 50 15.33 8.21 1.21
N ALA A 51 14.39 7.89 2.12
CA ALA A 51 14.23 6.57 2.71
C ALA A 51 13.25 5.65 1.94
N GLN A 52 12.55 6.16 0.93
CA GLN A 52 11.77 5.30 0.04
C GLN A 52 12.66 4.76 -1.07
N PRO A 53 12.68 3.43 -1.33
CA PRO A 53 13.19 2.97 -2.61
C PRO A 53 12.41 3.73 -3.67
N GLU A 54 13.10 4.33 -4.64
CA GLU A 54 12.52 4.99 -5.81
C GLU A 54 11.78 3.96 -6.66
N GLY A 55 10.68 3.44 -6.13
CA GLY A 55 9.67 2.72 -6.87
C GLY A 55 8.78 3.78 -7.46
N VAL A 56 8.80 3.90 -8.78
CA VAL A 56 7.82 4.71 -9.52
C VAL A 56 6.44 4.38 -8.98
N ALA A 57 5.80 5.37 -8.36
CA ALA A 57 4.43 5.22 -7.88
C ALA A 57 3.57 4.80 -9.08
N ILE A 58 2.94 3.64 -8.99
CA ILE A 58 2.07 3.14 -10.07
C ILE A 58 0.92 4.13 -10.21
N THR A 59 0.83 4.77 -11.36
CA THR A 59 -0.22 5.73 -11.67
C THR A 59 -1.59 5.06 -11.67
N SER A 60 -2.65 5.85 -11.44
CA SER A 60 -4.03 5.37 -11.53
C SER A 60 -4.33 4.69 -12.87
N GLU A 61 -3.73 5.18 -13.96
CA GLU A 61 -3.85 4.63 -15.31
C GLU A 61 -3.21 3.23 -15.42
N GLU A 62 -2.01 3.04 -14.85
CA GLU A 62 -1.35 1.73 -14.83
C GLU A 62 -2.12 0.71 -13.96
N ILE A 63 -2.73 1.16 -12.86
CA ILE A 63 -3.63 0.33 -12.04
C ILE A 63 -4.85 -0.10 -12.85
N GLU A 64 -5.48 0.83 -13.57
CA GLU A 64 -6.65 0.54 -14.41
C GLU A 64 -6.29 -0.43 -15.54
N LEU A 65 -5.16 -0.21 -16.21
CA LEU A 65 -4.62 -1.13 -17.22
C LEU A 65 -4.48 -2.55 -16.66
N LEU A 66 -3.89 -2.70 -15.47
CA LEU A 66 -3.73 -4.02 -14.83
C LEU A 66 -5.08 -4.67 -14.49
N ARG A 67 -6.07 -3.89 -14.03
CA ARG A 67 -7.42 -4.40 -13.75
C ARG A 67 -8.10 -4.92 -15.03
N LEU A 68 -8.05 -4.14 -16.10
CA LEU A 68 -8.58 -4.54 -17.42
C LEU A 68 -7.84 -5.76 -17.96
N PHE A 69 -6.51 -5.77 -17.87
CA PHE A 69 -5.71 -6.89 -18.34
C PHE A 69 -6.03 -8.20 -17.61
N ARG A 70 -6.29 -8.15 -16.30
CA ARG A 70 -6.67 -9.33 -15.49
C ARG A 70 -8.02 -9.92 -15.89
N SER A 71 -8.96 -9.10 -16.38
CA SER A 71 -10.29 -9.57 -16.79
C SER A 71 -10.32 -10.23 -18.17
N PHE A 72 -9.25 -10.09 -18.96
CA PHE A 72 -9.16 -10.68 -20.30
C PHE A 72 -8.97 -12.20 -20.30
N SER A 73 -9.43 -12.84 -21.38
CA SER A 73 -9.08 -14.24 -21.66
C SER A 73 -7.58 -14.41 -21.97
N GLU A 74 -7.03 -15.60 -21.73
CA GLU A 74 -5.63 -15.92 -22.02
C GLU A 74 -5.24 -15.68 -23.48
N ARG A 75 -6.17 -15.87 -24.42
CA ARG A 75 -5.94 -15.57 -25.84
C ARG A 75 -5.70 -14.08 -26.08
N ILE A 76 -6.47 -13.21 -25.42
CA ILE A 76 -6.35 -11.76 -25.56
C ILE A 76 -5.10 -11.27 -24.84
N LYS A 77 -4.83 -11.74 -23.62
CA LYS A 77 -3.60 -11.42 -22.89
C LYS A 77 -2.34 -11.68 -23.72
N ARG A 78 -2.26 -12.85 -24.38
CA ARG A 78 -1.15 -13.19 -25.29
C ARG A 78 -1.00 -12.20 -26.45
N LYS A 79 -2.10 -11.76 -27.06
CA LYS A 79 -2.09 -10.77 -28.15
C LYS A 79 -1.63 -9.39 -27.67
N VAL A 80 -2.19 -8.92 -26.56
CA VAL A 80 -1.78 -7.65 -25.92
C VAL A 80 -0.31 -7.69 -25.57
N PHE A 81 0.18 -8.80 -25.00
CA PHE A 81 1.59 -8.95 -24.66
C PHE A 81 2.50 -8.96 -25.88
N ALA A 82 2.09 -9.61 -26.98
CA ALA A 82 2.82 -9.59 -28.24
C ALA A 82 2.87 -8.18 -28.86
N LEU A 83 1.75 -7.43 -28.78
CA LEU A 83 1.68 -6.04 -29.23
C LEU A 83 2.62 -5.14 -28.42
N ILE A 84 2.55 -5.18 -27.09
CA ILE A 84 3.43 -4.41 -26.20
C ILE A 84 4.90 -4.75 -26.49
N LYS A 85 5.23 -6.02 -26.69
CA LYS A 85 6.59 -6.44 -27.07
C LYS A 85 7.03 -5.91 -28.43
N ALA A 86 6.14 -5.83 -29.41
CA ALA A 86 6.46 -5.31 -30.74
C ALA A 86 6.62 -3.78 -30.76
N MET A 87 6.03 -3.08 -29.78
CA MET A 87 6.13 -1.63 -29.61
C MET A 87 7.27 -1.20 -28.69
N LYS A 88 7.83 -2.14 -27.92
CA LYS A 88 8.98 -1.89 -27.05
C LYS A 88 10.24 -2.06 -27.89
N ASP A 89 10.92 -0.94 -28.17
CA ASP A 89 12.22 -0.91 -28.88
C ASP A 89 13.22 -1.95 -28.32
#